data_AF-A0A6J8AUZ6-F1
#
_entry.id   AF-A0A6J8AUZ6-F1
#
_cell.length_a   1.000
_cell.length_b   1.000
_cell.length_c   1.000
_cell.angle_alpha   90.00
_cell.angle_beta   90.00
_cell.angle_gamma   90.00
#
_symmetry.space_group_name_H-M   'P 1'
#
loop_
_entity.id
_entity.type
_entity.pdbx_description
1 polymer ?
#
loop_
_entity_poly.entity_id
_entity_poly.type
_entity_poly.pdbx_seq_one_letter_code
_entity_poly.pdbx_strand_id
1 'polypeptide(L)'
;MGSGISKASYNITVKTGDQKGSGTDVNVYIILHGKGVQTNECKLDNFFKNDFERGEIDKFSIDSEINISEVQRVELRRDNYGLYSNWYLDWIEVTNKKNSITFIFPAMKWIKANGRYFFNHHTCLPQDDLFLETRKLELKAIQAEYQLQVHIPEMAGLPAQVKTLPEDEKFSFHYEANFALEGMKLKGESFKLTMMKNKEWQDFEDVNTVYTKAFGVPEVNTFSANRY
;
A
#
# COMPACT_ATOMS: atom_id res chain seq x y z
N MET A 1 2.60 46.79 -8.25
CA MET A 1 2.63 45.85 -9.39
C MET A 1 1.62 44.75 -9.10
N GLY A 2 0.51 44.69 -9.85
CA GLY A 2 -0.53 43.68 -9.61
C GLY A 2 0.03 42.30 -9.91
N SER A 3 0.12 41.43 -8.91
CA SER A 3 0.43 40.01 -9.13
C SER A 3 -0.75 39.42 -9.89
N GLY A 4 -0.64 39.36 -11.22
CA GLY A 4 -1.65 38.75 -12.07
C GLY A 4 -1.84 37.30 -11.65
N ILE A 5 -2.97 37.01 -11.03
CA ILE A 5 -3.45 35.65 -10.80
C ILE A 5 -3.56 35.01 -12.18
N SER A 6 -2.57 34.18 -12.53
CA SER A 6 -2.52 33.56 -13.85
C SER A 6 -3.16 32.18 -13.74
N LYS A 7 -4.24 31.93 -14.49
CA LYS A 7 -4.92 30.62 -14.52
C LYS A 7 -4.01 29.55 -15.11
N ALA A 8 -4.16 28.29 -14.73
CA ALA A 8 -3.41 27.18 -15.31
C ALA A 8 -4.24 25.90 -15.35
N SER A 9 -3.92 25.03 -16.29
CA SER A 9 -4.52 23.71 -16.43
C SER A 9 -3.46 22.66 -16.15
N TYR A 10 -3.84 21.57 -15.50
CA TYR A 10 -2.95 20.48 -15.14
C TYR A 10 -3.49 19.16 -15.67
N ASN A 11 -2.61 18.31 -16.18
CA ASN A 11 -2.93 16.90 -16.37
C ASN A 11 -2.56 16.16 -15.07
N ILE A 12 -3.53 15.42 -14.53
CA ILE A 12 -3.33 14.55 -13.37
C ILE A 12 -3.40 13.12 -13.88
N THR A 13 -2.32 12.36 -13.76
CA THR A 13 -2.31 10.93 -14.04
C THR A 13 -2.25 10.18 -12.72
N VAL A 14 -3.16 9.24 -12.50
CA VAL A 14 -3.28 8.48 -11.25
C VAL A 14 -3.09 7.00 -11.56
N LYS A 15 -2.23 6.32 -10.80
CA LYS A 15 -2.09 4.87 -10.84
C LYS A 15 -2.74 4.26 -9.61
N THR A 16 -3.74 3.41 -9.83
CA THR A 16 -4.27 2.52 -8.81
C THR A 16 -3.40 1.27 -8.74
N GLY A 17 -3.08 0.79 -7.54
CA GLY A 17 -2.25 -0.42 -7.40
C GLY A 17 -2.97 -1.67 -7.91
N ASP A 18 -2.21 -2.72 -8.18
CA ASP A 18 -2.72 -3.98 -8.76
C ASP A 18 -2.99 -5.08 -7.71
N GLN A 19 -3.16 -4.70 -6.44
CA GLN A 19 -3.55 -5.66 -5.40
C GLN A 19 -5.07 -5.85 -5.36
N LYS A 20 -5.52 -7.05 -4.96
CA LYS A 20 -6.96 -7.34 -4.91
C LYS A 20 -7.69 -6.37 -3.97
N GLY A 21 -8.77 -5.77 -4.46
CA GLY A 21 -9.56 -4.79 -3.71
C GLY A 21 -8.93 -3.39 -3.67
N SER A 22 -7.94 -3.10 -4.51
CA SER A 22 -7.33 -1.77 -4.58
C SER A 22 -8.19 -0.70 -5.23
N GLY A 23 -9.17 -1.08 -6.05
CA GLY A 23 -10.01 -0.15 -6.79
C GLY A 23 -11.15 0.45 -5.97
N THR A 24 -11.78 1.51 -6.48
CA THR A 24 -12.88 2.19 -5.78
C THR A 24 -13.87 2.88 -6.72
N ASP A 25 -15.16 2.91 -6.34
CA ASP A 25 -16.22 3.62 -7.07
C ASP A 25 -16.62 4.95 -6.39
N VAL A 26 -15.72 5.54 -5.60
CA VAL A 26 -16.01 6.69 -4.73
C VAL A 26 -15.48 7.98 -5.32
N ASN A 27 -15.99 9.11 -4.84
CA ASN A 27 -15.51 10.39 -5.34
C ASN A 27 -14.14 10.73 -4.72
N VAL A 28 -13.16 10.96 -5.58
CA VAL A 28 -11.80 11.35 -5.22
C VAL A 28 -11.60 12.83 -5.54
N TYR A 29 -10.93 13.54 -4.64
CA TYR A 29 -10.67 14.97 -4.74
C TYR A 29 -9.19 15.28 -4.52
N ILE A 30 -8.70 16.27 -5.25
CA ILE A 30 -7.29 16.69 -5.23
C ILE A 30 -7.17 18.20 -4.99
N ILE A 31 -6.12 18.59 -4.27
CA ILE A 31 -5.61 19.96 -4.15
C ILE A 31 -4.11 19.93 -4.45
N LEU A 32 -3.65 20.84 -5.32
CA LEU A 32 -2.23 21.00 -5.60
C LEU A 32 -1.66 22.13 -4.73
N HIS A 33 -0.54 21.86 -4.05
CA HIS A 33 0.14 22.81 -3.18
C HIS A 33 1.46 23.24 -3.81
N GLY A 34 1.70 24.54 -3.86
CA GLY A 34 2.98 25.15 -4.16
C GLY A 34 3.50 25.95 -2.98
N LYS A 35 4.51 26.79 -3.22
CA LYS A 35 5.09 27.64 -2.17
C LYS A 35 4.12 28.75 -1.72
N GLY A 36 3.39 28.50 -0.64
CA GLY A 36 2.45 29.47 -0.03
C GLY A 36 1.15 29.68 -0.80
N VAL A 37 0.86 28.83 -1.79
CA VAL A 37 -0.36 28.87 -2.60
C VAL A 37 -0.90 27.46 -2.81
N GLN A 38 -2.21 27.35 -3.01
CA GLN A 38 -2.88 26.09 -3.32
C GLN A 38 -3.98 26.31 -4.36
N THR A 39 -4.35 25.26 -5.08
CA THR A 39 -5.54 25.29 -5.94
C THR A 39 -6.82 25.17 -5.12
N ASN A 40 -7.96 25.40 -5.77
CA ASN A 40 -9.22 24.90 -5.24
C ASN A 40 -9.23 23.36 -5.27
N GLU A 41 -10.11 22.78 -4.46
CA GLU A 41 -10.34 21.35 -4.46
C GLU A 41 -11.11 20.95 -5.72
N CYS A 42 -10.57 19.98 -6.45
CA CYS A 42 -11.15 19.50 -7.70
C CYS A 42 -11.52 18.03 -7.56
N LYS A 43 -12.73 17.66 -8.00
CA LYS A 43 -13.12 16.25 -8.16
C LYS A 43 -12.38 15.67 -9.38
N LEU A 44 -11.79 14.49 -9.20
CA LEU A 44 -11.23 13.70 -10.29
C LEU A 44 -12.32 12.74 -10.79
N ASP A 45 -12.76 12.95 -12.03
CA ASP A 45 -13.88 12.21 -12.63
C ASP A 45 -13.81 12.32 -14.16
N ASN A 46 -13.82 11.19 -14.85
CA ASN A 46 -13.95 11.10 -16.30
C ASN A 46 -15.36 10.66 -16.65
N PHE A 47 -16.05 11.50 -17.42
CA PHE A 47 -17.41 11.21 -17.83
C PHE A 47 -17.49 9.89 -18.63
N PHE A 48 -18.41 9.02 -18.22
CA PHE A 48 -18.62 7.67 -18.79
C PHE A 48 -17.46 6.68 -18.66
N LYS A 49 -16.54 6.90 -17.73
CA LYS A 49 -15.51 5.92 -17.38
C LYS A 49 -15.70 5.49 -15.93
N ASN A 50 -15.48 4.20 -15.65
CA ASN A 50 -15.24 3.81 -14.26
C ASN A 50 -13.77 4.06 -13.94
N ASP A 51 -13.50 5.11 -13.17
CA ASP A 51 -12.15 5.49 -12.77
C ASP A 51 -11.69 4.67 -11.56
N PHE A 52 -10.39 4.72 -11.28
CA PHE A 52 -9.76 4.16 -10.09
C PHE A 52 -9.92 2.64 -9.95
N GLU A 53 -9.97 1.95 -11.08
CA GLU A 53 -10.01 0.49 -11.12
C GLU A 53 -8.67 -0.13 -10.78
N ARG A 54 -8.71 -1.37 -10.25
CA ARG A 54 -7.50 -2.10 -9.87
C ARG A 54 -6.50 -2.15 -11.03
N GLY A 55 -5.26 -1.70 -10.77
CA GLY A 55 -4.18 -1.75 -11.75
C GLY A 55 -4.31 -0.77 -12.90
N GLU A 56 -5.37 0.06 -12.95
CA GLU A 56 -5.58 1.00 -14.05
C GLU A 56 -4.81 2.31 -13.88
N ILE A 57 -4.65 3.01 -15.00
CA ILE A 57 -4.11 4.36 -15.07
C ILE A 57 -5.19 5.31 -15.59
N ASP A 58 -5.57 6.26 -14.76
CA ASP A 58 -6.57 7.27 -15.08
C ASP A 58 -5.92 8.63 -15.32
N LYS A 59 -6.45 9.39 -16.28
CA LYS A 59 -5.94 10.72 -16.63
C LYS A 59 -7.07 11.72 -16.53
N PHE A 60 -6.81 12.84 -15.87
CA PHE A 60 -7.76 13.91 -15.64
C PHE A 60 -7.16 15.24 -16.07
N SER A 61 -8.01 16.19 -16.44
CA SER A 61 -7.62 17.59 -16.66
C SER A 61 -8.32 18.46 -15.64
N ILE A 62 -7.57 19.22 -14.85
CA ILE A 62 -8.12 20.18 -13.89
C ILE A 62 -7.69 21.60 -14.25
N ASP A 63 -8.59 22.55 -14.05
CA ASP A 63 -8.32 23.97 -14.23
C ASP A 63 -8.24 24.67 -12.88
N SER A 64 -7.28 25.57 -12.74
CA SER A 64 -7.05 26.36 -11.54
C SER A 64 -6.99 27.84 -11.88
N GLU A 65 -7.50 28.67 -10.98
CA GLU A 65 -7.35 30.12 -11.07
C GLU A 65 -5.90 30.56 -10.81
N ILE A 66 -5.10 29.74 -10.13
CA ILE A 66 -3.72 30.02 -9.76
C ILE A 66 -2.77 29.03 -10.47
N ASN A 67 -1.75 29.59 -11.12
CA ASN A 67 -0.63 28.85 -11.70
C ASN A 67 0.41 28.58 -10.62
N ILE A 68 0.67 27.30 -10.39
CA ILE A 68 1.70 26.77 -9.51
C ILE A 68 2.78 26.22 -10.42
N SER A 69 3.87 26.98 -10.58
CA SER A 69 4.98 26.61 -11.45
C SER A 69 5.68 25.33 -11.00
N GLU A 70 5.79 25.16 -9.68
CA GLU A 70 6.38 24.00 -9.01
C GLU A 70 5.38 23.48 -7.99
N VAL A 71 4.82 22.29 -8.25
CA VAL A 71 3.89 21.62 -7.35
C VAL A 71 4.71 20.83 -6.35
N GLN A 72 4.71 21.28 -5.10
CA GLN A 72 5.55 20.71 -4.03
C GLN A 72 4.86 19.57 -3.29
N ARG A 73 3.53 19.55 -3.30
CA ARG A 73 2.75 18.56 -2.57
C ARG A 73 1.37 18.39 -3.19
N VAL A 74 0.87 17.18 -3.16
CA VAL A 74 -0.52 16.86 -3.48
C VAL A 74 -1.25 16.54 -2.20
N GLU A 75 -2.43 17.12 -2.04
CA GLU A 75 -3.39 16.73 -1.03
C GLU A 75 -4.55 15.99 -1.70
N LEU A 76 -4.87 14.81 -1.17
CA LEU A 76 -5.88 13.93 -1.71
C LEU A 76 -6.84 13.49 -0.61
N ARG A 77 -8.13 13.46 -0.93
CA ARG A 77 -9.15 12.86 -0.08
C ARG A 77 -10.16 12.10 -0.92
N ARG A 78 -10.85 11.16 -0.30
CA ARG A 78 -12.10 10.60 -0.81
C ARG A 78 -13.28 11.00 0.06
N ASP A 79 -14.49 10.95 -0.49
CA ASP A 79 -15.69 11.02 0.33
C ASP A 79 -15.94 9.70 1.10
N ASN A 80 -16.99 9.68 1.90
CA ASN A 80 -17.40 8.50 2.68
C ASN A 80 -18.47 7.66 1.97
N TYR A 81 -18.62 7.80 0.64
CA TYR A 81 -19.57 7.00 -0.11
C TYR A 81 -19.08 5.55 -0.21
N GLY A 82 -20.03 4.61 -0.25
CA GLY A 82 -19.78 3.17 -0.33
C GLY A 82 -19.25 2.53 0.97
N LEU A 83 -19.53 1.24 1.14
CA LEU A 83 -18.96 0.41 2.21
C LEU A 83 -17.68 -0.27 1.71
N TYR A 84 -16.66 -0.36 2.55
CA TYR A 84 -15.39 -1.04 2.24
C TYR A 84 -14.62 -0.51 1.02
N SER A 85 -14.84 0.76 0.65
CA SER A 85 -14.24 1.44 -0.49
C SER A 85 -12.86 2.04 -0.18
N ASN A 86 -11.99 1.29 0.52
CA ASN A 86 -10.61 1.73 0.65
C ASN A 86 -9.94 1.63 -0.72
N TRP A 87 -9.17 2.64 -1.08
CA TRP A 87 -8.52 2.71 -2.38
C TRP A 87 -7.01 2.61 -2.20
N TYR A 88 -6.34 1.74 -2.93
CA TYR A 88 -4.88 1.68 -2.86
C TYR A 88 -4.27 2.48 -4.00
N LEU A 89 -3.72 3.64 -3.64
CA LEU A 89 -3.05 4.55 -4.56
C LEU A 89 -1.57 4.17 -4.65
N ASP A 90 -1.08 3.99 -5.87
CA ASP A 90 0.33 3.71 -6.13
C ASP A 90 1.12 5.02 -6.25
N TRP A 91 0.78 5.86 -7.23
CA TRP A 91 1.39 7.17 -7.43
C TRP A 91 0.47 8.13 -8.18
N ILE A 92 0.77 9.42 -8.07
CA ILE A 92 0.13 10.51 -8.82
C ILE A 92 1.20 11.25 -9.60
N GLU A 93 0.92 11.58 -10.85
CA GLU A 93 1.74 12.46 -11.68
C GLU A 93 0.95 13.73 -12.01
N VAL A 94 1.58 14.88 -11.84
CA VAL A 94 0.98 16.19 -12.12
C VAL A 94 1.83 16.91 -13.14
N THR A 95 1.25 17.21 -14.30
CA THR A 95 1.90 17.98 -15.36
C THR A 95 1.22 19.33 -15.53
N ASN A 96 1.95 20.41 -15.33
CA ASN A 96 1.45 21.76 -15.58
C ASN A 96 1.50 22.06 -17.09
N LYS A 97 0.34 22.30 -17.72
CA LYS A 97 0.25 22.49 -19.19
C LYS A 97 0.90 23.78 -19.69
N LYS A 98 1.15 24.77 -18.82
CA LYS A 98 1.78 26.04 -19.23
C LYS A 98 3.28 25.94 -19.40
N ASN A 99 3.96 25.21 -18.51
CA ASN A 99 5.43 25.09 -18.51
C ASN A 99 5.91 23.68 -18.88
N SER A 100 4.98 22.73 -19.05
CA SER A 100 5.25 21.32 -19.35
C SER A 100 6.12 20.61 -18.31
N ILE A 101 6.16 21.12 -17.09
CA ILE A 101 6.88 20.49 -15.98
C ILE A 101 5.98 19.44 -15.33
N THR A 102 6.56 18.26 -15.10
CA THR A 102 5.90 17.10 -14.51
C THR A 102 6.52 16.76 -13.18
N PHE A 103 5.68 16.49 -12.17
CA PHE A 103 6.07 16.04 -10.85
C PHE A 103 5.39 14.71 -10.53
N ILE A 104 6.13 13.78 -9.91
CA ILE A 104 5.62 12.46 -9.50
C ILE A 104 5.56 12.42 -7.97
N PHE A 105 4.43 11.97 -7.45
CA PHE A 105 4.12 11.86 -6.03
C PHE A 105 3.88 10.38 -5.71
N PRO A 106 4.91 9.67 -5.23
CA PRO A 106 4.75 8.29 -4.76
C PRO A 106 3.86 8.26 -3.52
N ALA A 107 2.95 7.29 -3.47
CA ALA A 107 2.00 7.14 -2.37
C ALA A 107 2.09 5.75 -1.74
N MET A 108 1.87 4.69 -2.53
CA MET A 108 1.88 3.28 -2.12
C MET A 108 1.11 3.05 -0.80
N LYS A 109 -0.13 3.55 -0.75
CA LYS A 109 -0.89 3.66 0.50
C LYS A 109 -2.39 3.45 0.31
N TRP A 110 -3.04 2.88 1.33
CA TRP A 110 -4.50 2.82 1.41
C TRP A 110 -5.10 4.17 1.82
N ILE A 111 -5.96 4.68 0.95
CA ILE A 111 -6.76 5.89 1.12
C ILE A 111 -8.11 5.50 1.73
N LYS A 112 -8.31 5.87 3.00
CA LYS A 112 -9.50 5.58 3.80
C LYS A 112 -10.47 6.76 3.76
N ALA A 113 -11.73 6.50 4.08
CA ALA A 113 -12.74 7.56 4.21
C ALA A 113 -12.35 8.56 5.30
N ASN A 114 -12.79 9.81 5.14
CA ASN A 114 -12.63 10.89 6.13
C ASN A 114 -11.16 11.33 6.42
N GLY A 115 -10.18 10.79 5.70
CA GLY A 115 -8.78 11.21 5.77
C GLY A 115 -8.42 12.23 4.67
N ARG A 116 -7.52 13.15 5.00
CA ARG A 116 -6.77 13.96 4.04
C ARG A 116 -5.33 13.45 4.02
N TYR A 117 -4.86 13.10 2.83
CA TYR A 117 -3.55 12.49 2.61
C TYR A 117 -2.66 13.47 1.87
N PHE A 118 -1.40 13.57 2.29
CA PHE A 118 -0.44 14.50 1.72
C PHE A 118 0.73 13.72 1.14
N PHE A 119 1.06 13.98 -0.13
CA PHE A 119 2.15 13.34 -0.85
C PHE A 119 3.12 14.38 -1.37
N ASN A 120 4.41 14.22 -1.06
CA ASN A 120 5.48 15.10 -1.51
C ASN A 120 6.17 14.49 -2.74
N HIS A 121 6.60 15.31 -3.70
CA HIS A 121 7.32 14.80 -4.88
C HIS A 121 8.81 14.53 -4.60
N HIS A 122 9.39 15.22 -3.62
CA HIS A 122 10.78 15.03 -3.21
C HIS A 122 10.86 14.37 -1.85
N THR A 123 11.80 13.44 -1.71
CA THR A 123 12.26 13.01 -0.40
C THR A 123 13.15 14.10 0.19
N CYS A 124 12.93 14.44 1.45
CA CYS A 124 13.72 15.42 2.16
C CYS A 124 14.05 14.93 3.58
N LEU A 125 15.16 15.41 4.11
CA LEU A 125 15.47 15.24 5.52
C LEU A 125 14.54 16.17 6.35
N PRO A 126 14.26 15.85 7.62
CA PRO A 126 13.34 16.63 8.44
C PRO A 126 13.67 18.14 8.51
N GLN A 127 14.95 18.50 8.48
CA GLN A 127 15.39 19.90 8.51
C GLN A 127 15.14 20.67 7.20
N ASP A 128 14.94 19.94 6.10
CA ASP A 128 14.72 20.49 4.76
C ASP A 128 13.23 20.44 4.36
N ASP A 129 12.36 19.92 5.23
CA ASP A 129 10.94 19.76 4.98
C ASP A 129 10.21 21.11 5.10
N LEU A 130 9.67 21.59 3.99
CA LEU A 130 8.87 22.82 3.92
C LEU A 130 7.56 22.74 4.72
N PHE A 131 7.13 21.53 5.08
CA PHE A 131 5.87 21.24 5.78
C PHE A 131 6.11 20.58 7.15
N LEU A 132 7.11 21.08 7.89
CA LEU A 132 7.56 20.53 9.18
C LEU A 132 6.44 20.25 10.19
N GLU A 133 5.46 21.13 10.33
CA GLU A 133 4.35 20.92 11.27
C GLU A 133 3.44 19.76 10.84
N THR A 134 3.22 19.58 9.53
CA THR A 134 2.49 18.41 9.00
C THR A 134 3.28 17.13 9.29
N ARG A 135 4.59 17.13 9.03
CA ARG A 135 5.48 15.99 9.32
C ARG A 135 5.43 15.60 10.81
N LYS A 136 5.45 16.58 11.72
CA LYS A 136 5.34 16.34 13.17
C LYS A 136 4.02 15.67 13.54
N LEU A 137 2.91 16.08 12.92
CA LEU A 137 1.60 15.47 13.16
C LEU A 137 1.53 14.05 12.60
N GLU A 138 2.07 13.81 11.41
CA GLU A 138 2.18 12.48 10.81
C GLU A 138 3.00 11.53 11.69
N LEU A 139 4.18 11.95 12.16
CA LEU A 139 5.02 11.15 13.05
C LEU A 139 4.33 10.81 14.37
N LYS A 140 3.57 11.76 14.94
CA LYS A 140 2.75 11.49 16.14
C LYS A 140 1.67 10.46 15.86
N ALA A 141 1.00 10.53 14.71
CA ALA A 141 -0.01 9.55 14.33
C ALA A 141 0.60 8.16 14.13
N ILE A 142 1.74 8.07 13.43
CA ILE A 142 2.48 6.81 13.24
C ILE A 142 2.90 6.22 14.60
N GLN A 143 3.46 7.02 15.50
CA GLN A 143 3.85 6.56 16.84
C GLN A 143 2.65 6.06 17.67
N ALA A 144 1.48 6.67 17.49
CA ALA A 144 0.25 6.23 18.17
C ALA A 144 -0.29 4.90 17.62
N GLU A 145 -0.11 4.65 16.32
CA GLU A 145 -0.56 3.44 15.62
C GLU A 145 0.42 2.26 15.82
N TYR A 146 1.71 2.50 15.61
CA TYR A 146 2.78 1.48 15.70
C TYR A 146 3.27 1.29 17.14
N GLN A 147 2.37 0.84 18.02
CA GLN A 147 2.72 0.49 19.38
C GLN A 147 3.46 -0.85 19.44
N LEU A 148 4.51 -0.93 20.25
CA LEU A 148 5.25 -2.16 20.49
C LEU A 148 4.82 -2.80 21.81
N GLN A 149 4.82 -4.13 21.86
CA GLN A 149 4.60 -4.92 23.05
C GLN A 149 5.62 -6.04 23.17
N VAL A 150 6.05 -6.33 24.39
CA VAL A 150 6.81 -7.55 24.71
C VAL A 150 5.81 -8.53 25.32
N HIS A 151 5.63 -9.68 24.69
CA HIS A 151 4.57 -10.63 25.07
C HIS A 151 4.81 -11.28 26.44
N ILE A 152 6.07 -11.38 26.86
CA ILE A 152 6.48 -11.92 28.16
C ILE A 152 7.42 -10.89 28.82
N PRO A 153 6.87 -9.90 29.56
CA PRO A 153 7.66 -8.80 30.14
C PRO A 153 8.74 -9.26 31.13
N GLU A 154 8.52 -10.40 31.78
CA GLU A 154 9.41 -10.95 32.79
C GLU A 154 10.70 -11.55 32.21
N MET A 155 10.74 -11.82 30.91
CA MET A 155 11.91 -12.34 30.21
C MET A 155 12.67 -11.21 29.51
N ALA A 156 13.73 -10.73 30.16
CA ALA A 156 14.61 -9.72 29.61
C ALA A 156 15.23 -10.18 28.27
N GLY A 157 15.25 -9.28 27.27
CA GLY A 157 15.90 -9.50 25.98
C GLY A 157 15.02 -10.11 24.87
N LEU A 158 13.73 -10.34 25.13
CA LEU A 158 12.82 -10.75 24.06
C LEU A 158 12.57 -9.61 23.06
N PRO A 159 12.52 -9.89 21.75
CA PRO A 159 12.16 -8.90 20.74
C PRO A 159 10.76 -8.34 21.00
N ALA A 160 10.61 -7.01 20.94
CA ALA A 160 9.31 -6.39 20.93
C ALA A 160 8.60 -6.69 19.60
N GLN A 161 7.30 -6.95 19.67
CA GLN A 161 6.43 -7.16 18.51
C GLN A 161 5.47 -5.99 18.37
N VAL A 162 4.96 -5.77 17.16
CA VAL A 162 3.88 -4.82 16.96
C VAL A 162 2.65 -5.29 17.75
N LYS A 163 2.04 -4.40 18.52
CA LYS A 163 0.90 -4.71 19.38
C LYS A 163 -0.34 -5.02 18.57
N THR A 164 -0.57 -4.26 17.52
CA THR A 164 -1.67 -4.43 16.58
C THR A 164 -1.12 -4.10 15.20
N LEU A 165 -1.23 -5.04 14.27
CA LEU A 165 -0.70 -4.86 12.92
C LEU A 165 -1.50 -3.77 12.21
N PRO A 166 -0.86 -2.65 11.82
CA PRO A 166 -1.52 -1.60 11.05
C PRO A 166 -2.04 -2.15 9.72
N GLU A 167 -3.14 -1.59 9.22
CA GLU A 167 -3.78 -2.08 7.98
C GLU A 167 -2.82 -2.06 6.79
N ASP A 168 -2.00 -1.01 6.69
CA ASP A 168 -1.04 -0.84 5.60
C ASP A 168 0.08 -1.91 5.63
N GLU A 169 0.30 -2.55 6.77
CA GLU A 169 1.29 -3.62 6.98
C GLU A 169 0.68 -5.02 6.86
N LYS A 170 -0.65 -5.12 6.75
CA LYS A 170 -1.32 -6.41 6.60
C LYS A 170 -1.01 -7.01 5.24
N PHE A 171 -0.96 -8.33 5.23
CA PHE A 171 -0.99 -9.06 3.98
C PHE A 171 -2.24 -8.69 3.19
N SER A 172 -2.11 -8.56 1.87
CA SER A 172 -3.29 -8.45 1.02
C SER A 172 -4.21 -9.66 1.25
N PHE A 173 -5.52 -9.47 1.12
CA PHE A 173 -6.51 -10.53 1.30
C PHE A 173 -6.16 -11.82 0.54
N HIS A 174 -5.58 -11.70 -0.66
CA HIS A 174 -5.18 -12.86 -1.45
C HIS A 174 -4.10 -13.70 -0.75
N TYR A 175 -3.14 -13.03 -0.12
CA TYR A 175 -2.05 -13.71 0.57
C TYR A 175 -2.55 -14.36 1.87
N GLU A 176 -3.45 -13.69 2.61
CA GLU A 176 -4.14 -14.29 3.76
C GLU A 176 -4.98 -15.52 3.37
N ALA A 177 -5.75 -15.41 2.28
CA ALA A 177 -6.55 -16.52 1.77
C ALA A 177 -5.68 -17.70 1.32
N ASN A 178 -4.54 -17.44 0.69
CA ASN A 178 -3.56 -18.47 0.34
C ASN A 178 -3.00 -19.16 1.59
N PHE A 179 -2.64 -18.41 2.63
CA PHE A 179 -2.20 -19.01 3.89
C PHE A 179 -3.28 -19.86 4.54
N ALA A 180 -4.53 -19.40 4.53
CA ALA A 180 -5.64 -20.16 5.08
C ALA A 180 -5.87 -21.45 4.29
N LEU A 181 -5.84 -21.40 2.96
CA LEU A 181 -6.02 -22.54 2.09
C LEU A 181 -4.88 -23.56 2.26
N GLU A 182 -3.63 -23.10 2.23
CA GLU A 182 -2.46 -23.97 2.43
C GLU A 182 -2.45 -24.54 3.85
N GLY A 183 -2.83 -23.75 4.85
CA GLY A 183 -3.00 -24.21 6.22
C GLY A 183 -4.09 -25.30 6.36
N MET A 184 -5.22 -25.17 5.66
CA MET A 184 -6.25 -26.21 5.62
C MET A 184 -5.75 -27.49 4.94
N LYS A 185 -5.03 -27.35 3.83
CA LYS A 185 -4.40 -28.46 3.11
C LYS A 185 -3.41 -29.21 4.00
N LEU A 186 -2.50 -28.50 4.65
CA LEU A 186 -1.51 -29.05 5.57
C LEU A 186 -2.16 -29.72 6.79
N LYS A 187 -3.25 -29.16 7.34
CA LYS A 187 -4.03 -29.83 8.40
C LYS A 187 -4.64 -31.14 7.92
N GLY A 188 -5.18 -31.17 6.70
CA GLY A 188 -5.70 -32.39 6.07
C GLY A 188 -4.61 -33.45 5.87
N GLU A 189 -3.44 -33.06 5.37
CA GLU A 189 -2.28 -33.96 5.21
C GLU A 189 -1.78 -34.46 6.57
N SER A 190 -1.68 -33.59 7.59
CA SER A 190 -1.31 -33.95 8.95
C SER A 190 -2.30 -34.91 9.60
N PHE A 191 -3.60 -34.77 9.30
CA PHE A 191 -4.63 -35.71 9.75
C PHE A 191 -4.42 -37.09 9.13
N LYS A 192 -4.09 -37.18 7.83
CA LYS A 192 -3.74 -38.46 7.18
C LYS A 192 -2.56 -39.14 7.89
N LEU A 193 -1.51 -38.38 8.25
CA LEU A 193 -0.38 -38.93 9.02
C LEU A 193 -0.81 -39.47 10.37
N THR A 194 -1.67 -38.73 11.08
CA THR A 194 -2.15 -39.11 12.40
C THR A 194 -2.98 -40.40 12.34
N MET A 195 -3.80 -40.56 11.29
CA MET A 195 -4.54 -41.81 11.03
C MET A 195 -3.60 -42.98 10.64
N MET A 196 -2.45 -42.71 10.02
CA MET A 196 -1.43 -43.72 9.72
C MET A 196 -0.57 -44.11 10.94
N LYS A 197 -0.42 -43.20 11.92
CA LYS A 197 0.30 -43.40 13.18
C LYS A 197 -0.36 -44.36 14.17
N ASN A 198 -1.42 -45.08 13.80
CA ASN A 198 -1.95 -46.21 14.57
C ASN A 198 -0.98 -47.42 14.65
N LYS A 199 0.31 -47.22 14.33
CA LYS A 199 1.41 -48.17 14.45
C LYS A 199 2.62 -47.43 15.04
N GLU A 200 3.27 -48.01 16.04
CA GLU A 200 4.55 -47.52 16.57
C GLU A 200 5.63 -47.60 15.48
N TRP A 201 6.51 -46.60 15.40
CA TRP A 201 7.67 -46.61 14.51
C TRP A 201 8.56 -47.82 14.84
N GLN A 202 8.80 -48.69 13.86
CA GLN A 202 9.62 -49.89 14.03
C GLN A 202 11.04 -49.67 13.50
N ASP A 203 11.18 -48.92 12.40
CA ASP A 203 12.47 -48.62 11.79
C ASP A 203 12.48 -47.26 11.04
N PHE A 204 13.60 -46.94 10.39
CA PHE A 204 13.79 -45.69 9.65
C PHE A 204 13.00 -45.67 8.32
N GLU A 205 12.63 -46.81 7.77
CA GLU A 205 11.87 -46.90 6.50
C GLU A 205 10.41 -46.47 6.68
N ASP A 206 9.88 -46.56 7.90
CA ASP A 206 8.58 -45.99 8.24
C ASP A 206 8.50 -44.48 7.93
N VAL A 207 9.63 -43.75 7.96
CA VAL A 207 9.69 -42.31 7.62
C VAL A 207 9.40 -42.10 6.13
N ASN A 208 9.85 -43.00 5.27
CA ASN A 208 9.58 -42.95 3.83
C ASN A 208 8.08 -43.13 3.53
N THR A 209 7.34 -43.83 4.39
CA THR A 209 5.88 -44.00 4.25
C THR A 209 5.12 -42.68 4.42
N VAL A 210 5.62 -41.76 5.26
CA VAL A 210 5.05 -40.42 5.45
C VAL A 210 5.15 -39.60 4.17
N TYR A 211 6.33 -39.56 3.57
CA TYR A 211 6.59 -38.74 2.39
C TYR A 211 5.94 -39.34 1.12
N THR A 212 6.05 -40.64 0.91
CA THR A 212 5.44 -41.31 -0.26
C THR A 212 3.92 -41.19 -0.31
N LYS A 213 3.23 -41.10 0.84
CA LYS A 213 1.76 -41.09 0.89
C LYS A 213 1.13 -39.72 1.16
N ALA A 214 1.80 -38.82 1.89
CA ALA A 214 1.20 -37.55 2.30
C ALA A 214 1.79 -36.32 1.61
N PHE A 215 3.11 -36.24 1.40
CA PHE A 215 3.79 -35.00 0.98
C PHE A 215 4.58 -35.09 -0.34
N GLY A 216 4.63 -36.26 -0.97
CA GLY A 216 5.53 -36.53 -2.10
C GLY A 216 6.95 -36.89 -1.63
N VAL A 217 7.69 -37.61 -2.48
CA VAL A 217 9.09 -37.96 -2.21
C VAL A 217 9.94 -36.69 -2.34
N PRO A 218 10.77 -36.32 -1.34
CA PRO A 218 11.62 -35.15 -1.44
C PRO A 218 12.60 -35.30 -2.60
N GLU A 219 12.66 -34.31 -3.48
CA GLU A 219 13.67 -34.30 -4.53
C GLU A 219 15.04 -33.94 -3.94
N VAL A 220 16.05 -34.77 -4.23
CA VAL A 220 17.43 -34.45 -3.89
C VAL A 220 17.91 -33.38 -4.88
N ASN A 221 18.04 -32.15 -4.41
CA ASN A 221 18.72 -31.10 -5.18
C ASN A 221 20.20 -31.47 -5.30
N THR A 222 20.57 -32.10 -6.42
CA THR A 222 21.97 -32.30 -6.78
C THR A 222 22.52 -30.96 -7.28
N PHE A 223 23.16 -30.21 -6.39
CA PHE A 223 24.01 -29.12 -6.81
C PHE A 223 25.12 -29.69 -7.70
N SER A 224 24.99 -29.53 -9.01
CA SER A 224 26.08 -29.76 -9.94
C SER A 224 27.14 -28.70 -9.67
N ALA A 225 28.18 -29.10 -8.95
CA ALA A 225 29.36 -28.30 -8.70
C ALA A 225 30.17 -28.13 -10.00
N ASN A 226 29.66 -27.31 -10.93
CA ASN A 226 30.38 -26.85 -12.11
C ASN A 226 30.29 -25.33 -12.20
N ARG A 227 30.99 -24.65 -11.29
CA ARG A 227 31.49 -23.28 -11.50
C ARG A 227 32.82 -23.11 -10.77
N TYR A 228 33.91 -23.39 -11.48
CA TYR A 228 35.17 -22.67 -11.42
C TYR A 228 35.59 -22.36 -12.85
#